data_AF-A0A435WRN8-F1
#
_entry.id   AF-A0A435WRN8-F1
#
_cell.length_a   1.000
_cell.length_b   1.000
_cell.length_c   1.000
_cell.angle_alpha   90.00
_cell.angle_beta   90.00
_cell.angle_gamma   90.00
#
_symmetry.space_group_name_H-M   'P 1'
#
loop_
_entity.id
_entity.type
_entity.pdbx_description
1 polymer ?
#
loop_
_entity_poly.entity_id
_entity_poly.type
_entity_poly.pdbx_seq_one_letter_code
_entity_poly.pdbx_strand_id
1 'polypeptide(L)'
;DKAREKHPDMVLLHGGSPRGAERIAACWAENRKVTQIAFKPDWNRHAKAAPFRRNDQLLSVVPYGLIVFPGSGITDNLADKARRLGIPVWRFAEGGA
;
A
#
# COMPACT_ATOMS: atom_id res chain seq x y z
N ASP A 1 13.29 1.41 -15.08
CA ASP A 1 12.32 1.46 -13.96
C ASP A 1 12.69 0.32 -13.03
N LYS A 2 13.39 0.61 -11.92
CA LYS A 2 14.13 -0.38 -11.14
C LYS A 2 13.24 -1.44 -10.47
N ALA A 3 11.95 -1.15 -10.26
CA ALA A 3 11.01 -2.08 -9.65
C ALA A 3 10.53 -3.12 -10.67
N ARG A 4 10.10 -2.69 -11.87
CA ARG A 4 9.68 -3.60 -12.94
C ARG A 4 10.85 -4.45 -13.47
N GLU A 5 12.04 -3.86 -13.61
CA GLU A 5 13.23 -4.60 -14.03
C GLU A 5 13.60 -5.74 -13.08
N LYS A 6 13.26 -5.64 -11.78
CA LYS A 6 13.49 -6.68 -10.78
C LYS A 6 12.32 -7.67 -10.64
N HIS A 7 11.11 -7.23 -10.96
CA HIS A 7 9.88 -8.01 -10.80
C HIS A 7 8.96 -7.79 -12.02
N PRO A 8 9.20 -8.52 -13.13
CA PRO A 8 8.39 -8.36 -14.35
C PRO A 8 6.91 -8.72 -14.12
N ASP A 9 6.63 -9.62 -13.17
CA ASP A 9 5.27 -10.05 -12.79
C ASP A 9 4.74 -9.32 -11.55
N MET A 10 5.27 -8.13 -11.24
CA MET A 10 4.88 -7.38 -10.05
C MET A 10 3.39 -7.03 -10.08
N VAL A 11 2.72 -7.22 -8.93
CA VAL A 11 1.35 -6.76 -8.70
C VAL A 11 1.39 -5.63 -7.67
N LEU A 12 0.78 -4.48 -7.99
CA LEU A 12 0.66 -3.36 -7.06
C LEU A 12 -0.55 -3.56 -6.15
N LEU A 13 -0.32 -3.54 -4.83
CA LEU A 13 -1.39 -3.53 -3.83
C LEU A 13 -1.51 -2.14 -3.22
N HIS A 14 -2.73 -1.60 -3.10
CA HIS A 14 -2.96 -0.28 -2.53
C HIS A 14 -4.36 -0.15 -1.91
N GLY A 15 -4.61 0.87 -1.09
CA GLY A 15 -5.90 1.11 -0.42
C GLY A 15 -7.03 1.67 -1.29
N GLY A 16 -6.74 1.97 -2.56
CA GLY A 16 -7.74 2.51 -3.49
C GLY A 16 -8.18 3.96 -3.25
N SER A 17 -7.41 4.76 -2.49
CA SER A 17 -7.70 6.19 -2.35
C SER A 17 -7.65 6.91 -3.72
N PRO A 18 -8.65 7.74 -4.05
CA PRO A 18 -8.67 8.49 -5.30
C PRO A 18 -7.69 9.69 -5.31
N ARG A 19 -6.98 9.95 -4.21
CA ARG A 19 -6.04 11.07 -4.04
C ARG A 19 -4.73 10.64 -3.39
N GLY A 20 -3.71 11.49 -3.52
CA GLY A 20 -2.42 11.33 -2.85
C GLY A 20 -1.56 10.20 -3.44
N ALA A 21 -0.68 9.64 -2.60
CA ALA A 21 0.30 8.63 -3.01
C ALA A 21 -0.34 7.39 -3.65
N GLU A 22 -1.48 6.91 -3.14
CA GLU A 22 -2.16 5.73 -3.69
C GLU A 22 -2.72 6.01 -5.10
N ARG A 23 -3.18 7.23 -5.39
CA ARG A 23 -3.62 7.60 -6.75
C ARG A 23 -2.45 7.68 -7.72
N ILE A 24 -1.34 8.26 -7.29
CA ILE A 24 -0.12 8.34 -8.09
C ILE A 24 0.39 6.93 -8.42
N ALA A 25 0.41 6.03 -7.42
CA ALA A 25 0.79 4.64 -7.61
C ALA A 25 -0.15 3.90 -8.59
N ALA A 26 -1.47 4.09 -8.46
CA ALA A 26 -2.46 3.52 -9.37
C ALA A 26 -2.26 4.00 -10.82
N CYS A 27 -2.06 5.31 -11.04
CA CYS A 27 -1.77 5.87 -12.36
C CYS A 27 -0.43 5.37 -12.91
N TRP A 28 0.59 5.24 -12.07
CA TRP A 28 1.88 4.67 -12.46
C TRP A 28 1.73 3.23 -12.95
N ALA A 29 0.91 2.41 -12.25
CA ALA A 29 0.65 1.02 -12.61
C ALA A 29 -0.15 0.91 -13.91
N GLU A 30 -1.21 1.70 -14.05
CA GLU A 30 -2.03 1.77 -15.26
C GLU A 30 -1.19 2.14 -16.50
N ASN A 31 -0.40 3.22 -16.40
CA ASN A 31 0.46 3.66 -17.49
C ASN A 31 1.50 2.62 -17.91
N ARG A 32 1.89 1.71 -17.01
CA ARG A 32 2.90 0.67 -17.25
C ARG A 32 2.32 -0.72 -17.48
N LYS A 33 0.99 -0.84 -17.50
CA LYS A 33 0.26 -2.13 -17.58
C LYS A 33 0.65 -3.11 -16.47
N VAL A 34 0.92 -2.59 -15.29
CA VAL A 34 1.17 -3.38 -14.07
C VAL A 34 -0.18 -3.74 -13.46
N THR A 35 -0.42 -5.02 -13.17
CA THR A 35 -1.65 -5.46 -12.49
C THR A 35 -1.75 -4.80 -11.12
N GLN A 36 -2.92 -4.27 -10.78
CA GLN A 36 -3.17 -3.63 -9.48
C GLN A 36 -4.39 -4.23 -8.77
N ILE A 37 -4.29 -4.36 -7.45
CA ILE A 37 -5.37 -4.83 -6.58
C ILE A 37 -5.65 -3.75 -5.53
N ALA A 38 -6.87 -3.21 -5.55
CA ALA A 38 -7.31 -2.17 -4.64
C ALA A 38 -8.05 -2.76 -3.43
N PHE A 39 -7.50 -2.61 -2.22
CA PHE A 39 -8.11 -2.99 -0.94
C PHE A 39 -8.90 -1.82 -0.36
N LYS A 40 -10.12 -1.62 -0.87
CA LYS A 40 -10.99 -0.53 -0.41
C LYS A 40 -11.58 -0.84 0.99
N PRO A 41 -11.69 0.14 1.89
CA PRO A 41 -12.33 -0.05 3.19
C PRO A 41 -13.82 -0.38 3.03
N ASP A 42 -14.25 -1.49 3.64
CA ASP A 42 -15.67 -1.87 3.75
C ASP A 42 -16.31 -1.20 4.99
N TRP A 43 -16.86 -0.01 4.77
CA TRP A 43 -17.51 0.78 5.81
C TRP A 43 -18.81 0.16 6.31
N ASN A 44 -19.53 -0.58 5.46
CA ASN A 44 -20.79 -1.22 5.84
C ASN A 44 -20.56 -2.35 6.86
N ARG A 45 -19.47 -3.10 6.67
CA ARG A 45 -19.15 -4.25 7.53
C ARG A 45 -18.36 -3.87 8.78
N HIS A 46 -17.54 -2.82 8.70
CA HIS A 46 -16.55 -2.54 9.75
C HIS A 46 -16.60 -1.12 10.32
N ALA A 47 -17.49 -0.25 9.82
CA ALA A 47 -17.66 1.13 10.27
C ALA A 47 -16.31 1.85 10.46
N LYS A 48 -16.06 2.44 11.64
CA LYS A 48 -14.81 3.17 11.95
C LYS A 48 -13.55 2.31 11.88
N ALA A 49 -13.67 0.98 11.98
CA ALA A 49 -12.54 0.06 11.88
C ALA A 49 -12.19 -0.33 10.44
N ALA A 50 -13.02 0.03 9.44
CA ALA A 50 -12.83 -0.34 8.05
C ALA A 50 -11.43 0.02 7.49
N PRO A 51 -10.86 1.21 7.77
CA PRO A 51 -9.53 1.56 7.28
C PRO A 51 -8.39 0.75 7.90
N PHE A 52 -8.59 0.21 9.12
CA PHE A 52 -7.60 -0.65 9.78
C PHE A 52 -7.75 -2.10 9.35
N ARG A 53 -8.98 -2.58 9.16
CA ARG A 53 -9.27 -3.94 8.68
C ARG A 53 -8.82 -4.17 7.24
N ARG A 54 -8.93 -3.16 6.36
CA ARG A 54 -8.37 -3.25 5.00
C ARG A 54 -6.84 -3.36 5.00
N ASN A 55 -6.15 -2.77 5.99
CA ASN A 55 -4.70 -2.97 6.15
C ASN A 55 -4.39 -4.44 6.50
N ASP A 56 -5.18 -5.04 7.40
CA ASP A 56 -5.03 -6.46 7.75
C ASP A 56 -5.24 -7.36 6.52
N GLN A 57 -6.25 -7.08 5.72
CA GLN A 57 -6.51 -7.80 4.48
C GLN A 57 -5.37 -7.64 3.47
N LEU A 58 -4.85 -6.42 3.28
CA LEU A 58 -3.71 -6.18 2.41
C LEU A 58 -2.47 -6.95 2.88
N LEU A 59 -2.18 -6.96 4.18
CA LEU A 59 -1.02 -7.67 4.71
C LEU A 59 -1.20 -9.19 4.73
N SER A 60 -2.45 -9.68 4.77
CA SER A 60 -2.74 -11.12 4.74
C SER A 60 -2.32 -11.80 3.44
N VAL A 61 -2.15 -11.04 2.35
CA VAL A 61 -1.61 -11.59 1.09
C VAL A 61 -0.09 -11.69 1.09
N VAL A 62 0.57 -11.31 2.20
CA VAL A 62 2.02 -11.41 2.43
C VAL A 62 2.82 -10.77 1.27
N PRO A 63 2.72 -9.44 1.08
CA PRO A 63 3.44 -8.77 0.01
C PRO A 63 4.96 -8.90 0.19
N TYR A 64 5.67 -8.97 -0.93
CA TYR A 64 7.15 -9.04 -0.95
C TYR A 64 7.81 -7.83 -0.27
N GLY A 65 7.18 -6.67 -0.34
CA GLY A 65 7.64 -5.46 0.32
C GLY A 65 6.56 -4.39 0.32
N LEU A 66 6.71 -3.40 1.19
CA LEU A 66 5.78 -2.29 1.34
C LEU A 66 6.51 -0.96 1.20
N ILE A 67 5.98 -0.08 0.35
CA ILE A 67 6.42 1.31 0.27
C ILE A 67 5.39 2.18 0.98
N VAL A 68 5.84 2.94 1.98
CA VAL A 68 4.98 3.78 2.82
C VAL A 68 5.40 5.23 2.69
N PHE A 69 4.44 6.07 2.31
CA PHE A 69 4.58 7.52 2.31
C PHE A 69 4.01 8.12 3.60
N PRO A 70 4.47 9.31 4.03
CA PRO A 70 3.89 10.01 5.17
C PRO A 70 2.37 10.18 5.01
N GLY A 71 1.64 10.09 6.11
CA GLY A 71 0.18 10.09 6.08
C GLY A 71 -0.44 10.10 7.48
N SER A 72 -1.62 9.50 7.60
CA SER A 72 -2.36 9.43 8.86
C SER A 72 -1.94 8.23 9.71
N GLY A 73 -2.45 8.14 10.94
CA GLY A 73 -2.27 6.97 11.81
C GLY A 73 -2.75 5.63 11.22
N ILE A 74 -3.57 5.65 10.16
CA ILE A 74 -3.94 4.44 9.40
C ILE A 74 -2.74 3.94 8.59
N THR A 75 -1.95 4.84 8.02
CA THR A 75 -0.74 4.52 7.26
C THR A 75 0.38 4.05 8.18
N ASP A 76 0.53 4.68 9.35
CA ASP A 76 1.46 4.21 10.39
C ASP A 76 1.10 2.80 10.88
N ASN A 77 -0.20 2.54 11.12
CA ASN A 77 -0.67 1.21 11.50
C ASN A 77 -0.31 0.14 10.45
N LEU A 78 -0.41 0.46 9.16
CA LEU A 78 -0.01 -0.45 8.08
C LEU A 78 1.49 -0.75 8.15
N ALA A 79 2.33 0.28 8.29
CA ALA A 79 3.78 0.14 8.36
C ALA A 79 4.21 -0.71 9.58
N ASP A 80 3.63 -0.45 10.74
CA ASP A 80 3.98 -1.16 11.98
C ASP A 80 3.56 -2.63 11.92
N LYS A 81 2.37 -2.92 11.38
CA LYS A 81 1.92 -4.30 11.18
C LYS A 81 2.80 -5.05 10.18
N ALA A 82 3.16 -4.41 9.06
CA ALA A 82 4.05 -5.01 8.06
C ALA A 82 5.42 -5.37 8.67
N ARG A 83 6.01 -4.47 9.45
CA ARG A 83 7.27 -4.72 10.17
C ARG A 83 7.17 -5.89 11.15
N ARG A 84 6.07 -5.98 11.91
CA ARG A 84 5.82 -7.10 12.84
C ARG A 84 5.70 -8.45 12.12
N LEU A 85 5.23 -8.45 10.89
CA LEU A 85 5.14 -9.64 10.04
C LEU A 85 6.46 -9.97 9.31
N GLY A 86 7.53 -9.20 9.53
CA GLY A 86 8.81 -9.39 8.85
C GLY A 86 8.82 -8.93 7.39
N ILE A 87 7.78 -8.21 6.94
CA ILE A 87 7.72 -7.68 5.57
C ILE A 87 8.68 -6.48 5.48
N PRO A 88 9.58 -6.43 4.48
CA PRO A 88 10.43 -5.27 4.25
C PRO A 88 9.61 -4.01 4.00
N VAL A 89 9.79 -2.99 4.83
CA VAL A 89 9.09 -1.69 4.71
C VAL A 89 10.09 -0.60 4.35
N TRP A 90 9.89 0.01 3.18
CA TRP A 90 10.57 1.25 2.82
C TRP A 90 9.68 2.43 3.13
N ARG A 91 10.08 3.24 4.12
CA ARG A 91 9.36 4.42 4.56
C ARG A 91 10.03 5.67 4.01
N PHE A 92 9.28 6.47 3.27
CA PHE A 92 9.68 7.83 2.93
C PHE A 92 9.34 8.73 4.12
N ALA A 93 10.34 9.38 4.72
CA ALA A 93 10.13 10.37 5.77
C ALA A 93 10.03 11.77 5.14
N GLU A 94 9.26 12.68 5.74
CA GLU A 94 9.40 14.12 5.46
C GLU A 94 10.77 14.55 6.00
N GLY A 95 11.78 14.56 5.14
CA GLY A 95 13.14 14.90 5.49
C GLY A 95 14.08 14.54 4.35
N GLY A 96 14.19 15.43 3.37
CA GLY A 96 15.09 15.27 2.24
C GLY A 96 14.93 16.38 1.21
N ALA A 97 15.22 17.62 1.63
CA ALA A 97 15.81 18.64 0.79
C ALA A 97 17.30 18.71 1.15
#